data_AF-A0A6P5RPP2-F1
#
_entry.id   AF-A0A6P5RPP2-F1
#
_cell.length_a   1.000
_cell.length_b   1.000
_cell.length_c   1.000
_cell.angle_alpha   90.00
_cell.angle_beta   90.00
_cell.angle_gamma   90.00
#
_symmetry.space_group_name_H-M   'P 1'
#
loop_
_entity.id
_entity.type
_entity.pdbx_description
1 polymer ?
#
loop_
_entity_poly.entity_id
_entity_poly.type
_entity_poly.pdbx_seq_one_letter_code
_entity_poly.pdbx_strand_id
1 'polypeptide(L)'
;MIHILTMRTWTNGAGLNGRDDVLPIYIGDDRTDEDAFKFLKKKKKRGYGILVSPGPKETSAFYSLKDPSEVMEFLKSLVRWKEEEEEAN
;
A
#
# COMPACT_ATOMS: atom_id res chain seq x y z
N MET A 1 -7.73 -13.06 -1.83
CA MET A 1 -8.04 -12.63 -0.44
C MET A 1 -7.42 -11.24 -0.28
N ILE A 2 -8.28 -10.22 -0.25
CA ILE A 2 -7.89 -8.80 -0.37
C ILE A 2 -7.23 -8.36 0.94
N HIS A 3 -5.95 -7.97 0.91
CA HIS A 3 -5.25 -7.39 2.06
C HIS A 3 -4.93 -5.93 1.77
N ILE A 4 -5.75 -5.03 2.32
CA ILE A 4 -5.45 -3.60 2.35
C ILE A 4 -4.49 -3.40 3.52
N LEU A 5 -3.19 -3.20 3.25
CA LEU A 5 -2.25 -2.82 4.29
C LEU A 5 -2.36 -1.32 4.53
N THR A 6 -3.07 -0.97 5.60
CA THR A 6 -3.16 0.42 6.04
C THR A 6 -2.00 0.69 6.99
N MET A 7 -0.98 1.42 6.53
CA MET A 7 0.07 1.89 7.44
C MET A 7 -0.45 3.08 8.24
N ARG A 8 -0.79 2.85 9.49
CA ARG A 8 -0.70 3.89 10.52
C ARG A 8 -0.48 3.28 11.90
N THR A 9 0.32 3.97 12.70
CA THR A 9 0.45 3.78 14.15
C THR A 9 -0.91 3.45 14.77
N TRP A 10 -0.95 2.27 15.39
CA TRP A 10 -2.01 1.67 16.19
C TRP A 10 -3.23 2.57 16.48
N THR A 11 -4.42 2.27 15.94
CA THR A 11 -5.69 2.47 16.67
C THR A 11 -6.77 1.48 16.23
N ASN A 12 -7.37 0.84 17.23
CA ASN A 12 -8.44 -0.15 17.16
C ASN A 12 -9.69 0.35 16.43
N GLY A 13 -10.32 -0.56 15.68
CA GLY A 13 -11.75 -0.52 15.38
C GLY A 13 -12.13 0.32 14.16
N ALA A 14 -12.64 -0.37 13.14
CA ALA A 14 -13.46 0.10 12.02
C ALA A 14 -13.77 1.62 12.00
N GLY A 15 -13.02 2.40 11.21
CA GLY A 15 -13.25 3.83 11.11
C GLY A 15 -12.35 4.53 10.10
N LEU A 16 -12.35 4.11 8.83
CA LEU A 16 -11.53 4.71 7.76
C LEU A 16 -12.15 5.99 7.15
N ASN A 17 -12.92 6.74 7.94
CA ASN A 17 -13.55 7.98 7.49
C ASN A 17 -12.69 9.18 7.93
N GLY A 18 -11.83 9.65 7.02
CA GLY A 18 -11.41 11.06 6.99
C GLY A 18 -10.27 11.47 7.90
N ARG A 19 -9.33 10.59 8.27
CA ARG A 19 -8.09 11.01 8.94
C ARG A 19 -6.96 11.21 7.93
N ASP A 20 -6.47 12.44 7.79
CA ASP A 20 -5.43 12.84 6.82
C ASP A 20 -4.02 12.28 7.13
N ASP A 21 -3.80 11.78 8.34
CA ASP A 21 -2.51 11.24 8.79
C ASP A 21 -2.27 9.76 8.38
N VAL A 22 -3.13 9.12 7.55
CA VAL A 22 -3.01 7.68 7.14
C VAL A 22 -2.63 7.72 5.68
N LEU A 23 -1.61 6.93 5.31
CA LEU A 23 -1.30 6.65 3.91
C LEU A 23 -1.82 5.25 3.53
N PRO A 24 -2.97 5.12 2.83
CA PRO A 24 -3.44 3.82 2.37
C PRO A 24 -2.55 3.27 1.26
N ILE A 25 -2.06 2.05 1.43
CA ILE A 25 -1.26 1.31 0.45
C ILE A 25 -2.03 0.04 0.05
N TYR A 26 -2.20 -0.16 -1.25
CA TYR A 26 -2.81 -1.38 -1.79
C TYR A 26 -1.78 -2.15 -2.59
N ILE A 27 -1.61 -3.44 -2.31
CA ILE A 27 -0.70 -4.33 -3.04
C ILE A 27 -1.53 -5.48 -3.62
N GLY A 28 -1.46 -5.68 -4.93
CA GLY A 28 -2.21 -6.72 -5.64
C GLY A 28 -1.45 -7.24 -6.85
N ASP A 29 -1.69 -8.48 -7.27
CA ASP A 29 -0.93 -9.19 -8.30
C ASP A 29 -1.68 -9.39 -9.63
N ASP A 30 -2.99 -9.15 -9.66
CA ASP A 30 -3.81 -9.49 -10.82
C ASP A 30 -4.81 -8.39 -11.23
N ARG A 31 -5.44 -8.59 -12.39
CA ARG A 31 -6.39 -7.65 -13.02
C ARG A 31 -7.59 -7.33 -12.14
N THR A 32 -7.92 -8.16 -11.17
CA THR A 32 -9.00 -7.91 -10.19
C THR A 32 -8.73 -6.67 -9.34
N ASP A 33 -7.47 -6.27 -9.21
CA ASP A 33 -7.03 -5.15 -8.38
C ASP A 33 -7.02 -3.80 -9.11
N GLU A 34 -7.19 -3.80 -10.44
CA GLU A 34 -7.15 -2.58 -11.25
C GLU A 34 -8.22 -1.55 -10.86
N ASP A 35 -9.39 -2.02 -10.44
CA ASP A 35 -10.45 -1.13 -9.98
C ASP A 35 -10.11 -0.48 -8.62
N ALA A 36 -9.36 -1.18 -7.77
CA ALA A 36 -8.83 -0.61 -6.53
C ALA A 36 -7.77 0.47 -6.83
N PHE A 37 -6.86 0.22 -7.78
CA PHE A 37 -5.87 1.21 -8.21
C PHE A 37 -6.53 2.45 -8.81
N LYS A 38 -7.52 2.28 -9.70
CA LYS A 38 -8.30 3.40 -10.26
C LYS A 38 -9.05 4.16 -9.17
N PHE A 39 -9.57 3.48 -8.16
CA PHE A 39 -10.25 4.12 -7.03
C PHE A 39 -9.30 4.99 -6.20
N LEU A 40 -8.08 4.50 -5.94
CA LEU A 40 -7.04 5.29 -5.27
C LEU A 40 -6.61 6.50 -6.09
N LYS A 41 -6.53 6.36 -7.41
CA LYS A 41 -6.10 7.43 -8.33
C LYS A 41 -7.19 8.49 -8.59
N LYS A 42 -8.47 8.12 -8.62
CA LYS A 42 -9.58 9.00 -9.05
C LYS A 42 -10.10 9.97 -7.99
N LYS A 43 -9.82 9.75 -6.71
CA LYS A 43 -10.29 10.64 -5.65
C LYS A 43 -9.09 11.26 -4.95
N LYS A 44 -9.29 12.40 -4.28
CA LYS A 44 -8.34 13.07 -3.36
C LYS A 44 -7.85 12.17 -2.19
N LYS A 45 -7.95 10.84 -2.32
CA LYS A 45 -7.43 9.83 -1.42
C LYS A 45 -5.94 9.70 -1.73
N ARG A 46 -5.11 10.25 -0.87
CA ARG A 46 -3.63 10.24 -0.95
C ARG A 46 -3.12 8.81 -0.72
N GLY A 47 -3.44 7.88 -1.60
CA GLY A 47 -3.11 6.47 -1.47
C GLY A 47 -2.34 5.95 -2.66
N TYR A 48 -1.54 4.92 -2.44
CA TYR A 48 -0.69 4.32 -3.46
C TYR A 48 -1.10 2.88 -3.74
N GLY A 49 -1.29 2.58 -5.02
CA GLY A 49 -1.43 1.21 -5.52
C GLY A 49 -0.09 0.67 -5.99
N ILE A 50 0.21 -0.57 -5.64
CA ILE A 50 1.42 -1.31 -6.02
C ILE A 50 0.99 -2.60 -6.71
N LEU A 51 1.40 -2.79 -7.95
CA LEU A 51 1.19 -4.02 -8.71
C LEU A 51 2.32 -5.02 -8.44
N VAL A 52 2.01 -6.29 -8.22
CA VAL A 52 3.02 -7.37 -8.16
C VAL A 52 2.97 -8.13 -9.49
N SER A 53 4.03 -8.02 -10.30
CA SER A 53 4.09 -8.67 -11.60
C SER A 53 5.54 -8.90 -12.05
N PRO A 54 5.88 -10.09 -12.59
CA PRO A 54 7.23 -10.41 -13.03
C PRO A 54 7.69 -9.60 -14.25
N GLY A 55 6.77 -8.89 -14.92
CA GLY A 55 7.06 -8.06 -16.07
C GLY A 55 6.12 -6.86 -16.19
N PRO A 56 6.43 -5.92 -17.10
CA PRO A 56 5.62 -4.73 -17.30
C PRO A 56 4.21 -5.10 -17.77
N LYS A 57 3.21 -4.54 -17.08
CA LYS A 57 1.79 -4.67 -17.44
C LYS A 57 1.17 -3.27 -17.47
N GLU A 58 0.19 -3.08 -18.34
CA GLU A 58 -0.65 -1.88 -18.27
C GLU A 58 -1.46 -1.91 -16.97
N THR A 59 -1.27 -0.91 -16.12
CA THR A 59 -1.88 -0.84 -14.79
C THR A 59 -2.14 0.60 -14.37
N SER A 60 -3.18 0.79 -13.55
CA SER A 60 -3.44 2.06 -12.88
C SER A 60 -2.66 2.24 -11.57
N ALA A 61 -1.86 1.25 -11.16
CA ALA A 61 -0.97 1.32 -10.01
C ALA A 61 0.08 2.44 -10.17
N PHE A 62 0.58 2.96 -9.05
CA PHE A 62 1.65 3.96 -9.02
C PHE A 62 3.04 3.31 -9.05
N TYR A 63 3.16 2.12 -8.45
CA TYR A 63 4.41 1.37 -8.36
C TYR A 63 4.19 -0.08 -8.77
N SER A 64 5.29 -0.78 -9.05
CA SER A 64 5.26 -2.22 -9.31
C SER A 64 6.42 -2.92 -8.60
N LEU A 65 6.16 -4.12 -8.10
CA LEU A 65 7.11 -5.07 -7.55
C LEU A 65 7.13 -6.31 -8.45
N LYS A 66 8.25 -7.00 -8.51
CA LYS A 66 8.48 -8.12 -9.42
C LYS A 66 7.76 -9.39 -8.98
N ASP A 67 7.83 -9.71 -7.69
CA ASP A 67 7.33 -10.96 -7.13
C ASP A 67 7.06 -10.83 -5.61
N PRO A 68 6.45 -11.84 -4.97
CA PRO A 68 6.14 -11.79 -3.55
C PRO A 68 7.35 -11.61 -2.61
N SER A 69 8.57 -11.91 -3.07
CA SER A 69 9.78 -11.69 -2.27
C SER A 69 10.07 -10.20 -2.12
N GLU A 70 9.88 -9.43 -3.20
CA GLU A 70 10.01 -7.96 -3.13
C GLU A 70 8.91 -7.33 -2.28
N VAL A 71 7.71 -7.93 -2.23
CA VAL A 71 6.66 -7.50 -1.29
C VAL A 71 7.16 -7.65 0.15
N MET A 72 7.78 -8.77 0.49
CA MET A 72 8.33 -8.99 1.82
C MET A 72 9.42 -7.95 2.17
N GLU A 73 10.34 -7.67 1.25
CA GLU A 73 11.40 -6.66 1.47
C GLU A 73 10.83 -5.25 1.60
N PHE A 74 9.80 -4.92 0.82
CA PHE A 74 9.06 -3.68 0.98
C PHE A 74 8.45 -3.57 2.38
N LEU A 75 7.73 -4.60 2.85
CA LEU A 75 7.12 -4.61 4.17
C LEU A 75 8.13 -4.52 5.31
N LYS A 76 9.27 -5.22 5.21
CA LYS A 76 10.37 -5.11 6.18
C LYS A 76 10.94 -3.69 6.23
N SER A 77 11.10 -3.05 5.08
CA SER A 77 11.59 -1.67 4.99
C SER A 77 10.65 -0.70 5.70
N LEU A 78 9.34 -0.92 5.59
CA LEU A 78 8.32 -0.11 6.28
C LEU A 78 8.37 -0.30 7.81
N VAL A 79 8.60 -1.52 8.29
CA VAL A 79 8.77 -1.80 9.72
C VAL A 79 10.04 -1.12 10.25
N ARG A 80 11.16 -1.31 9.55
CA ARG A 80 12.44 -0.70 9.93
C ARG A 80 12.36 0.83 9.96
N TRP A 81 11.70 1.44 8.97
CA TRP A 81 11.50 2.90 8.95
C TRP A 81 10.75 3.39 10.19
N LYS A 82 9.76 2.62 10.67
CA LYS A 82 9.02 2.95 11.89
C LYS A 82 9.90 2.87 13.15
N GLU A 83 10.79 1.88 13.23
CA GLU A 83 11.73 1.72 14.35
C GLU A 83 12.74 2.88 14.40
N GLU A 84 13.27 3.30 13.24
CA GLU A 84 14.18 4.44 13.13
C GLU A 84 13.52 5.78 13.53
N GLU A 85 12.23 5.98 13.26
CA GLU A 85 11.48 7.15 13.74
C GLU A 85 11.28 7.16 15.28
N GLU A 86 11.16 5.99 15.91
CA GLU A 86 10.99 5.86 17.36
C GLU A 86 12.31 6.08 18.12
N GLU A 87 13.45 5.67 17.55
CA GLU A 87 14.77 5.92 18.13
C GLU A 87 15.24 7.38 17.98
N ALA A 88 14.68 8.12 17.02
CA ALA A 88 15.03 9.51 16.75
C ALA A 88 14.19 10.55 17.54
N ASN A 89 13.20 10.12 18.32
CA ASN A 89 12.30 10.95 19.15
C ASN A 89 12.54 10.76 20.65
#